data_AF-A0A2N3C5C8-F1
#
_entry.id   AF-A0A2N3C5C8-F1
#
_cell.length_a   1.000
_cell.length_b   1.000
_cell.length_c   1.000
_cell.angle_alpha   90.00
_cell.angle_beta   90.00
_cell.angle_gamma   90.00
#
_symmetry.space_group_name_H-M   'P 1'
#
loop_
_entity.id
_entity.type
_entity.pdbx_description
1 polymer ?
#
loop_
_entity_poly.entity_id
_entity_poly.type
_entity_poly.pdbx_seq_one_letter_code
_entity_poly.pdbx_strand_id
1 'polypeptide(L)'
;MLVENAVRPSDEQIKSFFANAGTDQDGPVVMVNLLKFHERAAYPDGRDADISGQEAYMRYGIEVSKLLTKVGGRMVFAAVIDGLMLGKCEELWDQIALVEYPSRAALMEMVMSSEYHAIEFHREAGLAGQLNIGTRVPV
;
A
#
# COMPACT_ATOMS: atom_id res chain seq x y z
N MET A 1 13.33 -14.01 11.61
CA MET A 1 12.18 -13.10 11.43
C MET A 1 11.20 -13.82 10.53
N LEU A 2 9.95 -13.96 10.96
CA LEU A 2 8.87 -14.44 10.10
C LEU A 2 8.37 -13.25 9.29
N VAL A 3 8.25 -13.42 7.97
CA VAL A 3 7.68 -12.42 7.06
C VAL A 3 6.47 -13.07 6.39
N GLU A 4 5.30 -12.51 6.65
CA GLU A 4 4.05 -12.96 6.05
C GLU A 4 3.41 -11.79 5.32
N ASN A 5 3.18 -11.97 4.02
CA ASN A 5 2.49 -10.97 3.21
C ASN A 5 0.98 -11.08 3.43
N ALA A 6 0.30 -9.94 3.41
CA ALA A 6 -1.16 -9.90 3.49
C ALA A 6 -1.73 -8.84 2.53
N VAL A 7 -2.97 -9.06 2.07
CA VAL A 7 -3.69 -8.07 1.27
C VAL A 7 -4.49 -7.12 2.17
N ARG A 8 -4.90 -7.54 3.37
CA ARG A 8 -5.63 -6.72 4.34
C ARG A 8 -4.92 -6.75 5.70
N PRO A 9 -4.86 -5.62 6.43
CA PRO A 9 -4.41 -5.63 7.82
C PRO A 9 -5.46 -6.28 8.73
N SER A 10 -5.04 -6.78 9.89
CA SER A 10 -5.95 -7.20 10.96
C SER A 10 -6.52 -6.01 11.72
N ASP A 11 -7.63 -6.22 12.45
CA ASP A 11 -8.23 -5.18 13.31
C ASP A 11 -7.24 -4.65 14.35
N GLU A 12 -6.39 -5.52 14.90
CA GLU A 12 -5.35 -5.13 15.86
C GLU A 12 -4.30 -4.23 15.20
N GLN A 13 -3.86 -4.57 13.98
CA GLN A 13 -2.94 -3.75 13.21
C GLN A 13 -3.54 -2.40 12.88
N ILE A 14 -4.80 -2.33 12.42
CA ILE A 14 -5.51 -1.07 12.14
C ILE A 14 -5.55 -0.22 13.41
N LYS A 15 -6.05 -0.79 14.51
CA LYS A 15 -6.20 -0.09 15.79
C LYS A 15 -4.86 0.45 16.30
N SER A 16 -3.81 -0.37 16.27
CA SER A 16 -2.48 0.03 16.71
C SER A 16 -1.89 1.11 15.80
N PHE A 17 -2.02 0.94 14.48
CA PHE A 17 -1.42 1.84 13.50
C PHE A 17 -2.02 3.24 13.53
N PHE A 18 -3.34 3.36 13.76
CA PHE A 18 -4.07 4.62 13.83
C PHE A 18 -4.33 5.10 15.27
N ALA A 19 -3.75 4.47 16.30
CA ALA A 19 -4.04 4.80 17.71
C ALA A 19 -3.83 6.28 18.08
N ASN A 20 -2.87 6.94 17.42
CA ASN A 20 -2.54 8.34 17.64
C ASN A 20 -3.02 9.25 16.50
N ALA A 21 -3.87 8.77 15.59
CA ALA A 21 -4.34 9.59 14.48
C ALA A 21 -5.16 10.79 15.02
N GLY A 22 -4.79 12.01 14.62
CA GLY A 22 -5.43 13.25 15.03
C GLY A 22 -5.08 13.73 16.44
N THR A 23 -4.14 13.08 17.14
CA THR A 23 -3.65 13.54 18.44
C THR A 23 -2.42 14.44 18.29
N ASP A 24 -1.92 14.98 19.41
CA ASP A 24 -0.65 15.72 19.50
C ASP A 24 0.59 14.87 19.14
N GLN A 25 0.44 13.55 19.13
CA GLN A 25 1.46 12.59 18.71
C GLN A 25 1.30 12.14 17.24
N ASP A 26 0.33 12.71 16.52
CA ASP A 26 0.21 12.49 15.07
C ASP A 26 1.20 13.37 14.32
N GLY A 27 1.74 12.84 13.23
CA GLY A 27 2.73 13.53 12.44
C GLY A 27 3.06 12.80 11.15
N PRO A 28 3.99 13.34 10.35
CA PRO A 28 4.29 12.82 9.04
C PRO A 28 4.64 11.34 9.07
N VAL A 29 4.12 10.62 8.09
CA VAL A 29 4.35 9.19 7.92
C VAL A 29 4.68 8.89 6.47
N VAL A 30 5.79 8.19 6.25
CA VAL A 30 6.09 7.58 4.95
C VAL A 30 5.73 6.11 5.04
N MET A 31 4.80 5.68 4.20
CA MET A 31 4.41 4.29 4.03
C MET A 31 5.36 3.62 3.05
N VAL A 32 6.08 2.60 3.52
CA VAL A 32 6.91 1.71 2.72
C VAL A 32 6.05 0.53 2.29
N ASN A 33 5.69 0.51 1.01
CA ASN A 33 4.88 -0.54 0.40
C ASN A 33 5.81 -1.49 -0.34
N LEU A 34 5.88 -2.74 0.11
CA LEU A 34 6.58 -3.83 -0.58
C LEU A 34 5.51 -4.74 -1.20
N LEU A 35 5.44 -4.74 -2.53
CA LEU A 35 4.30 -5.25 -3.28
C LEU A 35 4.67 -6.54 -4.02
N LYS A 36 3.88 -7.58 -3.81
CA LYS A 36 3.93 -8.83 -4.57
C LYS A 36 2.66 -8.96 -5.40
N PHE A 37 2.80 -9.12 -6.69
CA PHE A 37 1.66 -9.21 -7.62
C PHE A 37 1.29 -10.66 -7.91
N HIS A 38 0.02 -10.88 -8.25
CA HIS A 38 -0.35 -12.10 -8.95
C HIS A 38 0.22 -12.08 -10.38
N GLU A 39 0.53 -13.26 -10.92
CA GLU A 39 0.89 -13.40 -12.34
C GLU A 39 -0.23 -12.89 -13.25
N ARG A 40 -1.49 -13.16 -12.87
CA ARG A 40 -2.71 -12.70 -13.55
C ARG A 40 -3.66 -12.08 -12.53
N ALA A 41 -4.40 -11.05 -12.93
CA ALA A 41 -5.34 -10.39 -12.04
C ALA A 41 -6.43 -11.38 -11.55
N ALA A 42 -6.70 -11.34 -10.24
CA ALA A 42 -7.61 -12.24 -9.55
C ALA A 42 -8.90 -11.53 -9.12
N TYR A 43 -9.62 -10.93 -10.07
CA TYR A 43 -10.93 -10.35 -9.75
C TYR A 43 -11.93 -11.46 -9.37
N PRO A 44 -12.70 -11.32 -8.27
CA PRO A 44 -13.62 -12.37 -7.82
C PRO A 44 -14.70 -12.75 -8.85
N ASP A 45 -15.07 -11.83 -9.74
CA ASP A 45 -16.04 -12.06 -10.83
C ASP A 45 -15.39 -12.58 -12.13
N GLY A 46 -14.07 -12.79 -12.13
CA GLY A 46 -13.32 -13.29 -13.28
C GLY A 46 -13.13 -12.29 -14.42
N ARG A 47 -13.50 -11.01 -14.24
CA ARG A 47 -13.24 -9.98 -15.25
C ARG A 47 -11.72 -9.80 -15.43
N ASP A 48 -11.33 -9.35 -16.61
CA ASP A 48 -9.93 -8.99 -16.92
C ASP A 48 -8.90 -10.07 -16.53
N ALA A 49 -9.27 -11.35 -16.63
CA ALA A 49 -8.39 -12.47 -16.29
C ALA A 49 -7.19 -12.61 -17.26
N ASP A 50 -7.14 -11.79 -18.31
CA ASP A 50 -6.06 -11.69 -19.29
C ASP A 50 -4.95 -10.71 -18.92
N ILE A 51 -5.20 -9.78 -18.00
CA ILE A 51 -4.18 -8.82 -17.57
C ILE A 51 -3.38 -9.36 -16.38
N SER A 52 -2.17 -8.85 -16.19
CA SER A 52 -1.31 -9.15 -15.05
C SER A 52 -1.84 -8.52 -13.75
N GLY A 53 -1.42 -9.07 -12.60
CA GLY A 53 -1.72 -8.45 -11.30
C GLY A 53 -1.14 -7.03 -11.18
N GLN A 54 0.03 -6.78 -11.79
CA GLN A 54 0.64 -5.46 -11.83
C GLN A 54 -0.24 -4.45 -12.60
N GLU A 55 -0.80 -4.83 -13.75
CA GLU A 55 -1.71 -3.96 -14.52
C GLU A 55 -2.99 -3.66 -13.76
N ALA A 56 -3.58 -4.64 -13.08
CA ALA A 56 -4.71 -4.41 -12.18
C ALA A 56 -4.34 -3.43 -11.06
N TYR A 57 -3.20 -3.63 -10.41
CA TYR A 57 -2.73 -2.74 -9.34
C TYR A 57 -2.44 -1.31 -9.83
N MET A 58 -1.93 -1.14 -11.06
CA MET A 58 -1.70 0.20 -11.62
C MET A 58 -2.99 0.99 -11.81
N ARG A 59 -4.13 0.33 -12.13
CA ARG A 59 -5.44 1.00 -12.16
C ARG A 59 -5.80 1.60 -10.79
N TYR A 60 -5.57 0.84 -9.72
CA TYR A 60 -5.68 1.34 -8.35
C TYR A 60 -4.70 2.51 -8.09
N GLY A 61 -3.43 2.35 -8.44
CA GLY A 61 -2.39 3.36 -8.20
C GLY A 61 -2.67 4.71 -8.86
N ILE A 62 -3.21 4.73 -10.07
CA ILE A 62 -3.59 5.96 -10.79
C ILE A 62 -4.65 6.72 -10.00
N GLU A 63 -5.70 6.06 -9.53
CA GLU A 63 -6.77 6.72 -8.78
C GLU A 63 -6.32 7.14 -7.38
N VAL A 64 -5.52 6.31 -6.70
CA VAL A 64 -4.90 6.67 -5.41
C VAL A 64 -4.05 7.93 -5.54
N SER A 65 -3.30 8.12 -6.62
CA SER A 65 -2.47 9.33 -6.79
C SER A 65 -3.29 10.63 -6.76
N LYS A 66 -4.54 10.58 -7.23
CA LYS A 66 -5.49 11.71 -7.20
C LYS A 66 -6.01 11.93 -5.78
N LEU A 67 -6.41 10.86 -5.09
CA LEU A 67 -6.90 10.93 -3.70
C LEU A 67 -5.82 11.40 -2.73
N LEU A 68 -4.59 10.94 -2.95
CA LEU A 68 -3.41 11.29 -2.17
C LEU A 68 -3.16 12.81 -2.17
N THR A 69 -3.33 13.46 -3.32
CA THR A 69 -3.18 14.91 -3.43
C THR A 69 -4.25 15.66 -2.63
N LYS A 70 -5.48 15.14 -2.54
CA LYS A 70 -6.58 15.77 -1.78
C LYS A 70 -6.28 15.82 -0.27
N VAL A 71 -5.60 14.81 0.27
CA VAL A 71 -5.24 14.71 1.70
C VAL A 71 -3.86 15.28 2.01
N GLY A 72 -3.24 16.01 1.06
CA GLY A 72 -1.92 16.61 1.22
C GLY A 72 -0.76 15.62 1.23
N GLY A 73 -0.99 14.38 0.82
CA GLY A 73 0.07 13.38 0.66
C GLY A 73 0.75 13.47 -0.70
N ARG A 74 1.83 12.70 -0.88
CA ARG A 74 2.57 12.63 -2.15
C ARG A 74 3.27 11.29 -2.36
N MET A 75 3.42 10.91 -3.62
CA MET A 75 4.30 9.80 -4.00
C MET A 75 5.75 10.29 -3.87
N VAL A 76 6.56 9.56 -3.11
CA VAL A 76 7.98 9.88 -2.89
C VAL A 76 8.85 9.10 -3.87
N PHE A 77 8.54 7.82 -4.07
CA PHE A 77 9.35 6.90 -4.87
C PHE A 77 8.51 5.69 -5.29
N ALA A 78 8.74 5.18 -6.51
CA ALA A 78 8.21 3.90 -6.94
C ALA A 78 9.18 3.26 -7.94
N ALA A 79 9.53 1.99 -7.74
CA ALA A 79 10.46 1.27 -8.62
C ALA A 79 10.26 -0.24 -8.54
N VAL A 80 10.60 -0.93 -9.64
CA VAL A 80 10.75 -2.39 -9.67
C VAL A 80 11.97 -2.78 -8.85
N ILE A 81 11.87 -3.85 -8.06
CA ILE A 81 13.01 -4.40 -7.32
C ILE A 81 13.84 -5.26 -8.28
N ASP A 82 15.13 -4.96 -8.40
CA ASP A 82 16.04 -5.57 -9.39
C ASP A 82 17.08 -6.53 -8.79
N GLY A 83 17.20 -6.60 -7.47
CA GLY A 83 18.08 -7.56 -6.80
C GLY A 83 18.23 -7.37 -5.30
N LEU A 84 18.92 -8.31 -4.66
CA LEU A 84 19.31 -8.27 -3.25
C LEU A 84 20.83 -8.17 -3.13
N MET A 85 21.34 -7.01 -2.70
CA MET A 85 22.78 -6.80 -2.52
C MET A 85 23.32 -7.41 -1.22
N LEU A 86 22.53 -7.45 -0.15
CA LEU A 86 22.95 -7.91 1.19
C LEU A 86 21.81 -8.61 1.93
N GLY A 87 22.14 -9.68 2.67
CA GLY A 87 21.18 -10.44 3.50
C GLY A 87 20.71 -11.73 2.82
N LYS A 88 19.63 -12.31 3.35
CA LYS A 88 18.97 -13.49 2.78
C LYS A 88 17.46 -13.30 2.82
N CYS A 89 16.82 -13.48 1.69
CA CYS A 89 15.38 -13.49 1.55
C CYS A 89 15.01 -14.68 0.66
N GLU A 90 13.94 -15.41 1.00
CA GLU A 90 13.47 -16.52 0.17
C GLU A 90 12.91 -16.00 -1.15
N GLU A 91 12.12 -14.93 -1.07
CA GLU A 91 11.51 -14.29 -2.22
C GLU A 91 11.42 -12.78 -2.01
N LEU A 92 11.82 -12.01 -3.02
CA LEU A 92 11.66 -10.56 -3.02
C LEU A 92 10.26 -10.18 -3.51
N TRP A 93 9.82 -9.00 -3.06
CA TRP A 93 8.71 -8.28 -3.68
C TRP A 93 9.07 -7.82 -5.09
N ASP A 94 8.06 -7.59 -5.92
CA ASP A 94 8.25 -7.21 -7.31
C ASP A 94 8.45 -5.70 -7.46
N GLN A 95 7.78 -4.92 -6.60
CA GLN A 95 7.82 -3.45 -6.62
C GLN A 95 7.86 -2.87 -5.21
N ILE A 96 8.51 -1.71 -5.09
CA ILE A 96 8.47 -0.85 -3.91
C ILE A 96 7.77 0.48 -4.24
N ALA A 97 6.98 0.99 -3.30
CA ALA A 97 6.43 2.34 -3.36
C ALA A 97 6.50 3.04 -1.99
N LEU A 98 6.96 4.30 -2.00
CA LEU A 98 7.03 5.16 -0.83
C LEU A 98 5.99 6.27 -0.96
N VAL A 99 5.05 6.32 -0.04
CA VAL A 99 3.96 7.30 -0.04
C VAL A 99 4.00 8.09 1.25
N GLU A 100 4.16 9.42 1.15
CA GLU A 100 4.16 10.31 2.31
C GLU A 100 2.77 10.90 2.55
N TYR A 101 2.38 10.95 3.81
CA TYR A 101 1.21 11.68 4.30
C TYR A 101 1.64 12.68 5.36
N PRO A 102 0.95 13.83 5.47
CA PRO A 102 1.25 14.81 6.51
C PRO A 102 0.92 14.30 7.91
N SER A 103 0.02 13.32 8.03
CA SER A 103 -0.37 12.67 9.28
C SER A 103 -1.02 11.31 9.04
N ARG A 104 -1.15 10.50 10.09
CA ARG A 104 -1.96 9.26 10.04
C ARG A 104 -3.45 9.57 9.92
N ALA A 105 -3.91 10.69 10.46
CA ALA A 105 -5.28 11.16 10.23
C ALA A 105 -5.56 11.40 8.74
N ALA A 106 -4.63 12.01 7.99
CA ALA A 106 -4.79 12.23 6.55
C ALA A 106 -4.82 10.90 5.76
N LEU A 107 -3.98 9.94 6.14
CA LEU A 107 -4.06 8.58 5.58
C LEU A 107 -5.41 7.92 5.91
N MET A 108 -5.89 8.04 7.14
CA MET A 108 -7.17 7.47 7.59
C MET A 108 -8.35 8.08 6.81
N GLU A 109 -8.37 9.40 6.64
CA GLU A 109 -9.37 10.11 5.84
C GLU A 109 -9.43 9.55 4.41
N MET A 110 -8.27 9.33 3.79
CA MET A 110 -8.21 8.77 2.44
C MET A 110 -8.78 7.36 2.36
N VAL A 111 -8.32 6.44 3.22
CA VAL A 111 -8.70 5.01 3.14
C VAL A 111 -10.14 4.73 3.56
N MET A 112 -10.76 5.65 4.31
CA MET A 112 -12.18 5.58 4.70
C MET A 112 -13.11 6.29 3.69
N SER A 113 -12.57 6.95 2.66
CA SER A 113 -13.36 7.67 1.68
C SER A 113 -14.14 6.74 0.74
N SER A 114 -15.31 7.18 0.30
CA SER A 114 -16.09 6.47 -0.73
C SER A 114 -15.30 6.27 -2.02
N GLU A 115 -14.47 7.24 -2.41
CA GLU A 115 -13.65 7.14 -3.62
C GLU A 115 -12.57 6.07 -3.50
N TYR A 116 -12.00 5.85 -2.31
CA TYR A 116 -11.04 4.77 -2.09
C TYR A 116 -11.71 3.40 -2.13
N HIS A 117 -12.86 3.24 -1.47
CA HIS A 117 -13.65 2.00 -1.52
C HIS A 117 -14.12 1.67 -2.95
N ALA A 118 -14.36 2.69 -3.77
CA ALA A 118 -14.73 2.50 -5.17
C ALA A 118 -13.59 1.96 -6.06
N ILE A 119 -12.35 1.88 -5.58
CA ILE A 119 -11.19 1.44 -6.38
C ILE A 119 -10.38 0.31 -5.73
N GLU A 120 -10.57 0.02 -4.44
CA GLU A 120 -9.71 -0.92 -3.70
C GLU A 120 -9.77 -2.36 -4.22
N PHE A 121 -10.84 -2.74 -4.92
CA PHE A 121 -10.96 -4.07 -5.53
C PHE A 121 -9.89 -4.33 -6.62
N HIS A 122 -9.38 -3.28 -7.29
CA HIS A 122 -8.25 -3.40 -8.22
C HIS A 122 -6.95 -3.77 -7.49
N ARG A 123 -6.76 -3.24 -6.27
CA ARG A 123 -5.62 -3.59 -5.42
C ARG A 123 -5.70 -5.04 -4.98
N GLU A 124 -6.88 -5.50 -4.56
CA GLU A 124 -7.09 -6.90 -4.15
C GLU A 124 -6.87 -7.87 -5.30
N ALA A 125 -7.39 -7.56 -6.49
CA ALA A 125 -7.19 -8.38 -7.67
C ALA A 125 -5.72 -8.40 -8.14
N GLY A 126 -4.96 -7.34 -7.88
CA GLY A 126 -3.58 -7.22 -8.33
C GLY A 126 -2.55 -7.87 -7.42
N LEU A 127 -2.77 -7.87 -6.10
CA LEU A 127 -1.77 -8.27 -5.12
C LEU A 127 -1.90 -9.74 -4.70
N ALA A 128 -0.83 -10.50 -4.88
CA ALA A 128 -0.63 -11.76 -4.16
C ALA A 128 -0.34 -11.51 -2.67
N GLY A 129 0.20 -10.34 -2.34
CA GLY A 129 0.35 -9.90 -0.96
C GLY A 129 1.26 -8.69 -0.83
N GLN A 130 1.31 -8.14 0.38
CA GLN A 130 2.06 -6.93 0.66
C GLN A 130 2.61 -6.93 2.09
N LEU A 131 3.79 -6.32 2.27
CA LEU A 131 4.14 -5.68 3.54
C LEU A 131 3.96 -4.16 3.40
N ASN A 132 3.28 -3.55 4.36
CA ASN A 132 3.03 -2.11 4.38
C ASN A 132 3.46 -1.53 5.72
N ILE A 133 4.52 -0.72 5.71
CA ILE A 133 5.22 -0.32 6.92
C ILE A 133 5.15 1.20 7.04
N GLY A 134 4.53 1.72 8.10
CA GLY A 134 4.59 3.15 8.39
C GLY A 134 5.87 3.50 9.12
N THR A 135 6.54 4.55 8.66
CA THR A 135 7.77 5.08 9.27
C THR A 135 7.51 6.39 9.99
N ARG A 136 8.47 6.83 10.80
CA ARG A 136 8.53 8.20 11.34
C ARG A 136 9.94 8.71 11.12
N VAL A 137 10.06 9.98 10.77
CA VAL A 137 11.37 10.64 10.78
C VAL A 137 11.79 10.80 12.24
N PRO A 138 12.99 10.34 12.64
CA PRO A 138 13.51 10.60 13.98
C PRO A 138 13.61 12.11 14.22
N VAL A 139 13.20 12.54 15.42
CA VAL A 139 13.37 13.93 15.90
C VAL A 139 14.66 14.04 16.69
#